data_AF-A0A949A0J2-F1
#
_entry.id   AF-A0A949A0J2-F1
#
_cell.length_a   1.000
_cell.length_b   1.000
_cell.length_c   1.000
_cell.angle_alpha   90.00
_cell.angle_beta   90.00
_cell.angle_gamma   90.00
#
_symmetry.space_group_name_H-M   'P 1'
#
loop_
_entity.id
_entity.type
_entity.pdbx_description
1 polymer ?
#
loop_
_entity_poly.entity_id
_entity_poly.type
_entity_poly.pdbx_seq_one_letter_code
_entity_poly.pdbx_strand_id
1 'polypeptide(L)'
;MTSILHIIFVGVGAIFLAASISLNFGKNKQVPRDLVGRWRLLTCLMIFFLFGYCGYLYLQLSRYVFPLDLLTSIVFLGGAFFVYLIIGLSIETIRRINEANEVLEERVEARTLQLAASNERLEDELEQRKKNRGTSSIFPCGT
;
A
#
# COMPACT_ATOMS: atom_id res chain seq x y z
N MET A 1 -29.52 5.94 -29.07
CA MET A 1 -28.74 6.74 -28.11
C MET A 1 -28.26 5.91 -26.91
N THR A 2 -29.09 5.01 -26.36
CA THR A 2 -28.75 4.15 -25.20
C THR A 2 -27.49 3.30 -25.40
N SER A 3 -27.27 2.67 -26.56
CA SER A 3 -26.08 1.84 -26.81
C SER A 3 -24.75 2.58 -26.70
N ILE A 4 -24.70 3.87 -27.05
CA ILE A 4 -23.47 4.69 -26.99
C ILE A 4 -23.11 4.99 -25.53
N LEU A 5 -24.11 5.28 -24.69
CA LEU A 5 -23.90 5.47 -23.25
C LEU A 5 -23.33 4.21 -22.59
N HIS A 6 -23.86 3.03 -22.90
CA HIS A 6 -23.33 1.78 -22.37
C HIS A 6 -21.88 1.52 -22.80
N ILE A 7 -21.54 1.81 -24.06
CA ILE A 7 -20.17 1.65 -24.58
C ILE A 7 -19.19 2.59 -23.84
N ILE A 8 -19.57 3.85 -23.61
CA ILE A 8 -18.73 4.81 -22.87
C ILE A 8 -18.54 4.34 -21.43
N PHE A 9 -19.62 3.94 -20.75
CA PHE A 9 -19.56 3.50 -19.35
C PHE A 9 -18.69 2.25 -19.17
N VAL A 10 -18.83 1.27 -20.07
CA VAL A 10 -18.02 0.05 -20.11
C VAL A 10 -16.57 0.36 -20.44
N GLY A 11 -16.32 1.27 -21.38
CA GLY A 11 -14.97 1.71 -21.75
C GLY A 11 -14.22 2.37 -20.59
N VAL A 12 -14.88 3.26 -19.86
CA VAL A 12 -14.31 3.90 -18.66
C VAL A 12 -13.99 2.84 -17.59
N GLY A 13 -14.91 1.91 -17.34
CA GLY A 13 -14.69 0.81 -16.40
C GLY A 13 -13.51 -0.09 -16.80
N ALA A 14 -13.38 -0.42 -18.08
CA ALA A 14 -12.29 -1.23 -18.60
C ALA A 14 -10.92 -0.54 -18.47
N ILE A 15 -10.84 0.77 -18.75
CA ILE A 15 -9.60 1.54 -18.58
C ILE A 15 -9.20 1.58 -17.10
N PHE A 16 -10.16 1.79 -16.20
CA PHE A 16 -9.90 1.82 -14.76
C PHE A 16 -9.40 0.47 -14.22
N LEU A 17 -9.97 -0.63 -14.71
CA LEU A 17 -9.50 -1.98 -14.42
C LEU A 17 -8.10 -2.24 -14.97
N ALA A 18 -7.83 -1.87 -16.23
CA ALA A 18 -6.51 -2.02 -16.85
C ALA A 18 -5.42 -1.22 -16.11
N ALA A 19 -5.75 0.01 -15.68
CA ALA A 19 -4.86 0.82 -14.85
C ALA A 19 -4.59 0.15 -13.50
N SER A 20 -5.62 -0.41 -12.85
CA SER A 20 -5.49 -1.13 -11.59
C SER A 20 -4.62 -2.39 -11.72
N ILE A 21 -4.75 -3.15 -12.80
CA ILE A 21 -3.87 -4.29 -13.12
C ILE A 21 -2.42 -3.83 -13.28
N SER A 22 -2.21 -2.73 -14.00
CA SER A 22 -0.86 -2.20 -14.29
C SER A 22 -0.15 -1.71 -13.02
N LEU A 23 -0.88 -1.05 -12.12
CA LEU A 23 -0.41 -0.63 -10.80
C LEU A 23 -0.05 -1.82 -9.89
N ASN A 24 -0.84 -2.88 -9.97
CA ASN A 24 -0.64 -4.12 -9.21
C ASN A 24 0.64 -4.85 -9.69
N PHE A 25 0.83 -4.97 -10.99
CA PHE A 25 2.04 -5.58 -11.57
C PHE A 25 3.32 -4.81 -11.27
N GLY A 26 3.29 -3.47 -11.29
CA GLY A 26 4.47 -2.63 -11.06
C GLY A 26 5.06 -2.72 -9.64
N LYS A 27 4.24 -3.07 -8.63
CA LYS A 27 4.65 -3.17 -7.21
C LYS A 27 4.92 -4.60 -6.74
N ASN A 28 4.74 -5.60 -7.60
CA ASN A 28 4.91 -7.01 -7.28
C ASN A 28 6.37 -7.44 -6.96
N LYS A 29 7.34 -6.52 -7.01
CA LYS A 29 8.75 -6.80 -6.70
C LYS A 29 9.10 -6.72 -5.21
N GLN A 30 8.20 -6.25 -4.34
CA GLN A 30 8.48 -6.03 -2.91
C GLN A 30 7.49 -6.69 -1.93
N VAL A 31 6.57 -7.53 -2.41
CA VAL A 31 5.55 -8.16 -1.54
C VAL A 31 6.05 -9.51 -1.00
N PRO A 32 6.05 -9.75 0.32
CA PRO A 32 6.50 -11.00 0.93
C PRO A 32 5.66 -12.20 0.44
N ARG A 33 6.33 -13.34 0.23
CA ARG A 33 5.78 -14.58 -0.37
C ARG A 33 4.49 -15.11 0.28
N ASP A 34 4.25 -14.77 1.54
CA ASP A 34 3.09 -15.19 2.32
C ASP A 34 1.76 -14.57 1.83
N LEU A 35 1.79 -13.35 1.28
CA LEU A 35 0.59 -12.63 0.79
C LEU A 35 0.32 -12.84 -0.70
N VAL A 36 1.26 -13.45 -1.44
CA VAL A 36 1.21 -13.58 -2.90
C VAL A 36 0.01 -14.40 -3.37
N GLY A 37 -0.44 -15.38 -2.59
CA GLY A 37 -1.60 -16.21 -2.93
C GLY A 37 -2.91 -15.42 -3.01
N ARG A 38 -3.21 -14.62 -1.98
CA ARG A 38 -4.42 -13.77 -1.91
C ARG A 38 -4.35 -12.63 -2.93
N TRP A 39 -3.17 -12.03 -3.10
CA TRP A 39 -2.93 -11.00 -4.12
C TRP A 39 -3.14 -11.54 -5.54
N ARG A 40 -2.62 -12.73 -5.84
CA ARG A 40 -2.83 -13.40 -7.14
C ARG A 40 -4.31 -13.67 -7.40
N LEU A 41 -5.06 -14.06 -6.37
CA LEU A 41 -6.51 -14.28 -6.48
C LEU A 41 -7.24 -12.98 -6.80
N LEU A 42 -6.87 -11.88 -6.15
CA LEU A 42 -7.37 -10.53 -6.43
C LEU A 42 -7.07 -10.09 -7.87
N THR A 43 -5.84 -10.28 -8.34
CA THR A 43 -5.44 -9.94 -9.72
C THR A 43 -6.15 -10.84 -10.74
N CYS A 44 -6.31 -12.12 -10.43
CA CYS A 44 -7.07 -13.05 -11.27
C CYS A 44 -8.53 -12.61 -11.41
N LEU A 45 -9.17 -12.22 -10.31
CA LEU A 45 -10.53 -11.71 -10.32
C LEU A 45 -10.66 -10.38 -11.06
N MET A 46 -9.66 -9.50 -10.94
CA MET A 46 -9.61 -8.25 -11.70
C MET A 46 -9.53 -8.51 -13.21
N ILE A 47 -8.74 -9.49 -13.64
CA ILE A 47 -8.68 -9.95 -15.05
C ILE A 47 -10.02 -10.58 -15.47
N PHE A 48 -10.63 -11.38 -14.60
CA PHE A 48 -11.95 -11.96 -14.85
C PHE A 48 -13.02 -10.89 -15.08
N PHE A 49 -13.01 -9.82 -14.27
CA PHE A 49 -13.85 -8.66 -14.49
C PHE A 49 -13.60 -8.01 -15.84
N LEU A 50 -12.33 -7.78 -16.20
CA LEU A 50 -11.95 -7.23 -17.51
C LEU A 50 -12.52 -8.06 -18.68
N PHE A 51 -12.45 -9.39 -18.58
CA PHE A 51 -13.10 -10.28 -19.55
C PHE A 51 -14.63 -10.10 -19.59
N GLY A 52 -15.27 -9.88 -18.45
CA GLY A 52 -16.69 -9.53 -18.37
C GLY A 52 -17.02 -8.24 -19.13
N TYR A 53 -16.22 -7.18 -18.97
CA TYR A 53 -16.40 -5.91 -19.70
C TYR A 53 -16.17 -6.10 -21.21
N CYS A 54 -15.11 -6.81 -21.61
CA CYS A 54 -14.85 -7.12 -23.02
C CYS A 54 -15.95 -8.00 -23.63
N GLY A 55 -16.43 -9.01 -22.89
CA GLY A 55 -17.52 -9.89 -23.30
C GLY A 55 -18.82 -9.13 -23.50
N TYR A 56 -19.17 -8.24 -22.56
CA TYR A 56 -20.33 -7.36 -22.70
C TYR A 56 -20.22 -6.48 -23.95
N LEU A 57 -19.05 -5.89 -24.20
CA LEU A 57 -18.80 -5.07 -25.38
C LEU A 57 -18.97 -5.89 -26.68
N TYR A 58 -18.40 -7.11 -26.71
CA TYR A 58 -18.51 -8.03 -27.84
C TYR A 58 -19.95 -8.46 -28.11
N LEU A 59 -20.71 -8.82 -27.07
CA LEU A 59 -22.12 -9.18 -27.17
C LEU A 59 -22.97 -8.04 -27.74
N GLN A 60 -22.71 -6.81 -27.26
CA GLN A 60 -23.38 -5.61 -27.75
C GLN A 60 -23.06 -5.33 -29.23
N LEU A 61 -21.82 -5.59 -29.67
CA LEU A 61 -21.36 -5.39 -31.05
C LEU A 61 -21.87 -6.47 -32.01
N SER A 62 -21.85 -7.74 -31.59
CA SER A 62 -22.27 -8.89 -32.42
C SER A 62 -23.79 -9.04 -32.54
N ARG A 63 -24.61 -8.24 -31.81
CA ARG A 63 -26.08 -8.38 -31.72
C ARG A 63 -26.52 -9.82 -31.44
N TYR A 64 -25.67 -10.58 -30.75
CA TYR A 64 -25.91 -12.00 -30.52
C TYR A 64 -26.90 -12.15 -29.37
N VAL A 65 -27.90 -13.02 -29.54
CA VAL A 65 -28.97 -13.31 -28.55
C VAL A 65 -28.48 -14.17 -27.37
N PHE A 66 -27.19 -14.08 -27.03
CA PHE A 66 -26.74 -14.71 -25.78
C PHE A 66 -27.41 -13.98 -24.61
N PRO A 67 -27.86 -14.69 -23.57
CA PRO A 67 -28.47 -14.05 -22.41
C PRO A 67 -27.42 -13.20 -21.69
N LEU A 68 -27.48 -11.89 -21.91
CA LEU A 68 -26.72 -10.89 -21.17
C LEU A 68 -26.89 -11.07 -19.66
N ASP A 69 -28.06 -11.55 -19.24
CA ASP A 69 -28.41 -11.87 -17.85
C ASP A 69 -27.50 -12.93 -17.24
N LEU A 70 -27.03 -13.91 -18.03
CA LEU A 70 -26.10 -14.93 -17.54
C LEU A 70 -24.72 -14.33 -17.29
N LEU A 71 -24.25 -13.48 -18.23
CA LEU A 71 -22.98 -12.80 -18.10
C LEU A 71 -22.98 -11.85 -16.89
N THR A 72 -24.02 -11.05 -16.73
CA THR A 72 -24.15 -10.12 -15.61
C THR A 72 -24.24 -10.85 -14.28
N SER A 73 -24.99 -11.96 -14.20
CA SER A 73 -25.08 -12.78 -12.99
C SER A 73 -23.74 -13.35 -12.56
N ILE A 74 -22.95 -13.88 -13.51
CA ILE A 74 -21.61 -14.41 -13.26
C ILE A 74 -20.65 -13.30 -12.79
N VAL A 75 -20.71 -12.12 -13.45
CA VAL A 75 -19.89 -10.96 -13.06
C VAL A 75 -20.29 -10.46 -11.67
N PHE A 76 -21.59 -10.43 -11.34
CA PHE A 76 -22.09 -10.01 -10.04
C PHE A 76 -21.64 -10.96 -8.92
N LEU A 77 -21.71 -12.27 -9.17
CA LEU A 77 -21.20 -13.29 -8.26
C LEU A 77 -19.68 -13.14 -8.05
N GLY A 78 -18.93 -12.95 -9.14
CA GLY A 78 -17.50 -12.64 -9.07
C GLY A 78 -17.21 -11.37 -8.26
N GLY A 79 -18.11 -10.38 -8.31
CA GLY A 79 -18.02 -9.15 -7.52
C GLY A 79 -18.20 -9.35 -6.04
N ALA A 80 -19.16 -10.17 -5.62
CA ALA A 80 -19.33 -10.53 -4.22
C ALA A 80 -18.07 -11.22 -3.67
N PHE A 81 -17.48 -12.13 -4.46
CA PHE A 81 -16.23 -12.81 -4.10
C PHE A 81 -15.05 -11.82 -4.05
N PHE A 82 -14.99 -10.86 -4.97
CA PHE A 82 -13.99 -9.79 -4.99
C PHE A 82 -14.02 -8.94 -3.72
N VAL A 83 -15.22 -8.51 -3.31
CA VAL A 83 -15.42 -7.70 -2.10
C VAL A 83 -14.99 -8.49 -0.86
N TYR A 84 -15.32 -9.78 -0.78
CA TYR A 84 -14.87 -10.64 0.31
C TYR A 84 -13.34 -10.73 0.38
N LEU A 85 -12.68 -10.93 -0.77
CA LEU A 85 -11.21 -11.00 -0.87
C LEU A 85 -10.52 -9.69 -0.50
N ILE A 86 -11.02 -8.55 -0.98
CA ILE A 86 -10.39 -7.24 -0.69
C ILE A 86 -10.53 -6.88 0.80
N ILE A 87 -11.65 -7.19 1.44
CA ILE A 87 -11.85 -7.00 2.89
C ILE A 87 -10.87 -7.89 3.66
N GLY A 88 -10.75 -9.17 3.31
CA GLY A 88 -9.79 -10.09 3.95
C GLY A 88 -8.34 -9.64 3.78
N LEU A 89 -7.97 -9.13 2.61
CA LEU A 89 -6.64 -8.57 2.37
C LEU A 89 -6.42 -7.27 3.17
N SER A 90 -7.45 -6.44 3.31
CA SER A 90 -7.38 -5.17 4.04
C SER A 90 -7.14 -5.43 5.52
N ILE A 91 -7.85 -6.39 6.12
CA ILE A 91 -7.65 -6.82 7.51
C ILE A 91 -6.22 -7.37 7.71
N GLU A 92 -5.72 -8.21 6.80
CA GLU A 92 -4.35 -8.72 6.87
C GLU A 92 -3.29 -7.62 6.72
N THR A 93 -3.53 -6.66 5.82
CA THR A 93 -2.63 -5.53 5.59
C THR A 93 -2.62 -4.61 6.80
N ILE A 94 -3.78 -4.31 7.39
CA ILE A 94 -3.89 -3.54 8.63
C ILE A 94 -3.18 -4.26 9.77
N ARG A 95 -3.33 -5.58 9.90
CA ARG A 95 -2.63 -6.37 10.92
C ARG A 95 -1.12 -6.28 10.77
N ARG A 96 -0.60 -6.38 9.54
CA ARG A 96 0.84 -6.24 9.26
C ARG A 96 1.36 -4.82 9.41
N ILE A 97 0.55 -3.80 9.10
CA ILE A 97 0.87 -2.40 9.38
C ILE A 97 0.92 -2.19 10.89
N ASN A 98 0.00 -2.79 11.65
CA ASN A 98 -0.04 -2.68 13.11
C ASN A 98 1.16 -3.37 13.76
N GLU A 99 1.53 -4.59 13.32
CA GLU A 99 2.76 -5.28 13.74
C GLU A 99 4.03 -4.48 13.37
N ALA A 100 4.05 -3.84 12.19
CA ALA A 100 5.17 -2.98 11.79
C ALA A 100 5.22 -1.65 12.57
N ASN A 101 4.07 -1.13 13.00
CA ASN A 101 3.98 0.06 13.83
C ASN A 101 4.39 -0.22 15.28
N GLU A 102 4.09 -1.40 15.82
CA GLU A 102 4.57 -1.83 17.14
C GLU A 102 6.11 -1.86 17.19
N VAL A 103 6.75 -2.37 16.13
CA VAL A 103 8.21 -2.35 15.98
C VAL A 103 8.75 -0.94 15.73
N LEU A 104 7.94 -0.04 15.15
CA LEU A 104 8.34 1.34 14.90
C LEU A 104 8.22 2.21 16.17
N GLU A 105 7.19 2.01 16.99
CA GLU A 105 7.06 2.65 18.31
C GLU A 105 8.19 2.20 19.25
N GLU A 106 8.49 0.90 19.30
CA GLU A 106 9.63 0.38 20.08
C GLU A 106 10.97 0.99 19.61
N ARG A 107 11.15 1.18 18.30
CA ARG A 107 12.34 1.84 17.74
C ARG A 107 12.36 3.35 17.96
N VAL A 108 11.21 4.02 17.94
CA VAL A 108 11.11 5.45 18.20
C VAL A 108 11.43 5.71 19.67
N GLU A 109 10.84 4.96 20.60
CA GLU A 109 11.15 5.06 22.04
C GLU A 109 12.61 4.72 22.36
N ALA A 110 13.17 3.65 21.78
CA ALA A 110 14.57 3.31 21.97
C ALA A 110 15.52 4.40 21.45
N ARG A 111 15.16 5.08 20.36
CA ARG A 111 15.94 6.18 19.79
C ARG A 111 15.78 7.47 20.59
N THR A 112 14.59 7.80 21.11
CA THR A 112 14.42 8.95 22.02
C THR A 112 15.19 8.75 23.33
N LEU A 113 15.23 7.53 23.88
CA LEU A 113 16.05 7.19 25.04
C LEU A 113 17.56 7.32 24.76
N GLN A 114 18.03 6.84 23.61
CA GLN A 114 19.43 7.00 23.20
C GLN A 114 19.80 8.47 22.94
N LEU A 115 18.92 9.23 22.28
CA LEU A 115 19.17 10.65 22.02
C LEU A 115 19.19 11.46 23.32
N ALA A 116 18.32 11.16 24.28
CA ALA A 116 18.34 11.78 25.61
C ALA A 116 19.65 11.49 26.35
N ALA A 117 20.07 10.22 26.40
CA ALA A 117 21.32 9.83 27.06
C ALA A 117 22.58 10.39 26.38
N SER A 118 22.57 10.52 25.05
CA SER A 118 23.70 11.12 24.32
C SER A 118 23.75 12.64 24.51
N ASN A 119 22.60 13.32 24.59
CA ASN A 119 22.53 14.76 24.84
C ASN A 119 23.02 15.11 26.25
N GLU A 120 22.66 14.33 27.27
CA GLU A 120 23.12 14.53 28.65
C GLU A 120 24.66 14.42 28.76
N ARG A 121 25.26 13.42 28.09
CA ARG A 121 26.73 13.28 28.01
C ARG A 121 27.41 14.47 27.33
N LEU A 122 26.78 15.01 26.29
CA LEU A 122 27.30 16.18 25.57
C LEU A 122 27.23 17.43 26.45
N GLU A 123 26.19 17.61 27.26
CA GLU A 123 26.10 18.70 28.23
C GLU A 123 27.19 18.59 29.31
N ASP A 124 27.41 17.40 29.86
CA ASP A 124 28.49 17.15 30.84
C ASP A 124 29.89 17.47 30.28
N GLU A 125 30.16 17.07 29.03
CA GLU A 125 31.42 17.39 28.36
C GLU A 125 31.61 18.90 28.15
N LEU A 126 30.54 19.61 27.79
CA LEU A 126 30.57 21.06 27.60
C LEU A 126 30.79 21.79 28.93
N GLU A 127 30.17 21.34 30.03
CA GLU A 127 30.40 21.90 31.36
C GLU A 127 31.85 21.69 31.82
N GLN A 128 32.38 20.48 31.64
CA GLN A 128 33.78 20.20 31.96
C GLN A 128 34.74 21.05 31.13
N ARG A 129 34.51 21.18 29.82
CA ARG A 129 35.34 22.04 28.96
C ARG A 129 35.23 23.52 29.35
N LYS A 130 34.06 23.99 29.78
CA LYS A 130 33.86 25.37 30.23
C LYS A 130 34.59 25.63 31.55
N LYS A 131 34.52 24.69 32.50
CA LYS A 131 35.28 24.74 33.76
C LYS A 131 36.78 24.72 33.50
N ASN A 132 37.26 23.81 32.66
CA ASN A 132 38.69 23.68 32.34
C ASN A 132 39.22 24.90 31.55
N ARG A 133 38.41 25.47 30.64
CA ARG A 133 38.75 26.70 29.93
C ARG A 133 38.75 27.93 30.84
N GLY A 134 37.83 28.01 31.80
CA GLY A 134 37.80 29.07 32.83
C GLY A 134 38.97 28.98 33.82
N THR A 135 39.42 27.77 34.16
CA THR A 135 40.62 27.54 35.00
C THR A 135 41.92 27.79 34.22
N SER A 136 41.97 27.44 32.93
CA SER A 136 43.16 27.67 32.07
C SER A 136 43.41 29.16 31.76
N SER A 137 42.40 30.03 31.85
CA SER A 137 42.59 31.48 31.71
C SER A 137 43.11 32.16 33.00
N ILE A 138 43.16 31.44 34.13
CA ILE A 138 43.59 31.98 35.43
C ILE A 138 45.06 31.61 35.74
N PHE A 139 45.62 30.59 35.09
CA PHE A 139 47.05 30.29 35.15
C PHE A 139 47.74 30.82 33.88
N PRO A 140 48.41 31.99 33.92
CA PRO A 140 49.37 32.31 32.89
C PRO A 140 50.49 31.26 33.01
N CYS A 141 50.81 30.61 31.88
CA CYS A 141 51.99 29.76 31.80
C CYS A 141 53.21 30.68 31.99
N GLY A 142 53.64 30.81 33.25
CA GLY A 142 54.88 31.46 33.62
C GLY A 142 56.02 30.46 33.50
N THR A 143 57.14 31.00 33.01
CA THR A 143 58.48 30.42 32.82
C THR A 143 58.70 29.58 31.56
#